data_AF-A0A7W0P6M3-F1
#
_entry.id   AF-A0A7W0P6M3-F1
#
_cell.length_a   1.000
_cell.length_b   1.000
_cell.length_c   1.000
_cell.angle_alpha   90.00
_cell.angle_beta   90.00
_cell.angle_gamma   90.00
#
_symmetry.space_group_name_H-M   'P 1'
#
loop_
_entity.id
_entity.type
_entity.pdbx_description
1 polymer ?
#
loop_
_entity_poly.entity_id
_entity_poly.type
_entity_poly.pdbx_seq_one_letter_code
_entity_poly.pdbx_strand_id
1 'polypeptide(L)'
;MSELGDVLELMHGAHGRVETLRATIREWRHLARSHRAFEREVKESGATGYAFVAVGADEAEDELRSKVSESILRLWLEGRSRIREERESTRGVLVGPELAIKDGELWWVYSPEYGAMSNVDDPEVGSGVGQETEHLLDPSRLLAGADFTVLGRTTCAGREALRVLARPRKQEHLWPPPGLPFGADEHELLVDAERGILLRTATRIEGRDLEIVEMLEVAFDETFPPDTFAPPPGEEIRSPGRHLSERLSVEDASTGHRGHPALARGRVVDSAAAPNRKRGSSTGSLRQALAGARAGRRGAADLRARRGGSGGADLHPARA
;
A
#
# COMPACT_ATOMS: atom_id res chain seq x y z
N MET A 1 19.12 -21.66 14.48
CA MET A 1 18.62 -20.95 13.29
C MET A 1 19.53 -19.76 13.05
N SER A 2 19.64 -19.27 11.81
CA SER A 2 20.44 -18.07 11.54
C SER A 2 19.64 -16.83 11.93
N GLU A 3 20.32 -15.75 12.30
CA GLU A 3 19.68 -14.46 12.66
C GLU A 3 18.75 -13.95 11.55
N LEU A 4 19.11 -14.19 10.28
CA LEU A 4 18.24 -13.90 9.14
C LEU A 4 16.97 -14.75 9.15
N GLY A 5 17.07 -16.05 9.45
CA GLY A 5 15.89 -16.93 9.53
C GLY A 5 14.88 -16.44 10.58
N ASP A 6 15.37 -16.03 11.74
CA ASP A 6 14.56 -15.52 12.84
C ASP A 6 13.83 -14.21 12.43
N VAL A 7 14.51 -13.29 11.75
CA VAL A 7 13.91 -12.05 11.20
C VAL A 7 12.79 -12.35 10.20
N LEU A 8 13.03 -13.27 9.27
CA LEU A 8 12.05 -13.59 8.23
C LEU A 8 10.80 -14.27 8.84
N GLU A 9 10.99 -15.12 9.84
CA GLU A 9 9.88 -15.72 10.60
C GLU A 9 9.07 -14.66 11.37
N LEU A 10 9.75 -13.72 12.02
CA LEU A 10 9.10 -12.60 12.72
C LEU A 10 8.25 -11.76 11.74
N MET A 11 8.82 -11.33 10.62
CA MET A 11 8.12 -10.54 9.62
C MET A 11 6.94 -11.29 9.00
N HIS A 12 7.09 -12.60 8.75
CA HIS A 12 6.03 -13.42 8.18
C HIS A 12 4.82 -13.54 9.11
N GLY A 13 5.07 -13.73 10.42
CA GLY A 13 4.03 -13.90 11.42
C GLY A 13 3.47 -12.60 12.01
N ALA A 14 3.97 -11.44 11.59
CA ALA A 14 3.64 -10.14 12.21
C ALA A 14 2.13 -9.85 12.21
N HIS A 15 1.43 -10.18 11.12
CA HIS A 15 0.00 -9.93 10.96
C HIS A 15 -0.89 -10.55 12.06
N GLY A 16 -0.39 -11.56 12.78
CA GLY A 16 -1.13 -12.28 13.81
C GLY A 16 -0.68 -11.93 15.24
N ARG A 17 0.24 -10.97 15.40
CA ARG A 17 0.87 -10.61 16.69
C ARG A 17 0.43 -9.24 17.23
N VAL A 18 -0.43 -8.56 16.49
CA VAL A 18 -0.98 -7.24 16.84
C VAL A 18 -2.49 -7.32 16.74
N GLU A 19 -3.16 -7.32 17.89
CA GLU A 19 -4.62 -7.19 17.95
C GLU A 19 -5.01 -5.73 18.12
N THR A 20 -4.35 -5.00 19.02
CA THR A 20 -4.54 -3.56 19.15
C THR A 20 -3.21 -2.81 19.08
N LEU A 21 -3.25 -1.65 18.44
CA LEU A 21 -2.11 -0.75 18.30
C LEU A 21 -2.56 0.70 18.33
N ARG A 22 -1.82 1.51 19.08
CA ARG A 22 -1.82 2.97 18.98
C ARG A 22 -0.42 3.43 18.60
N ALA A 23 -0.29 4.22 17.56
CA ALA A 23 1.01 4.73 17.12
C ALA A 23 0.95 6.20 16.71
N THR A 24 2.07 6.89 16.92
CA THR A 24 2.35 8.19 16.32
C THR A 24 3.46 7.96 15.30
N ILE A 25 3.17 8.22 14.03
CA ILE A 25 4.03 7.95 12.89
C ILE A 25 4.42 9.27 12.25
N ARG A 26 5.70 9.46 11.99
CA ARG A 26 6.20 10.54 11.13
C ARG A 26 6.42 10.00 9.74
N GLU A 27 5.90 10.73 8.77
CA GLU A 27 6.19 10.52 7.35
C GLU A 27 6.96 11.71 6.81
N TRP A 28 8.09 11.43 6.19
CA TRP A 28 8.93 12.40 5.52
C TRP A 28 9.19 11.92 4.10
N ARG A 29 9.04 12.81 3.12
CA ARG A 29 9.27 12.48 1.71
C ARG A 29 9.95 13.63 0.98
N HIS A 30 10.98 13.32 0.21
CA HIS A 30 11.62 14.28 -0.68
C HIS A 30 11.01 14.18 -2.09
N LEU A 31 10.16 15.14 -2.45
CA LEU A 31 9.28 15.03 -3.63
C LEU A 31 10.06 14.80 -4.93
N ALA A 32 11.14 15.55 -5.17
CA ALA A 32 11.93 15.38 -6.38
C ALA A 32 12.68 14.04 -6.48
N ARG A 33 13.07 13.43 -5.35
CA ARG A 33 13.72 12.12 -5.33
C ARG A 33 12.67 11.02 -5.55
N SER A 34 11.50 11.15 -4.93
CA SER A 34 10.36 10.26 -5.17
C SER A 34 9.92 10.29 -6.63
N HIS A 35 9.81 11.49 -7.22
CA HIS A 35 9.47 11.64 -8.64
C HIS A 35 10.52 10.98 -9.54
N ARG A 36 11.81 11.22 -9.29
CA ARG A 36 12.90 10.57 -10.04
C ARG A 36 12.86 9.04 -9.92
N ALA A 37 12.64 8.52 -8.72
CA ALA A 37 12.56 7.08 -8.49
C ALA A 37 11.39 6.48 -9.28
N PHE A 38 10.23 7.13 -9.25
CA PHE A 38 9.08 6.75 -10.06
C PHE A 38 9.36 6.80 -11.57
N GLU A 39 9.95 7.88 -12.10
CA GLU A 39 10.31 7.96 -13.52
C GLU A 39 11.27 6.86 -13.96
N ARG A 40 12.25 6.51 -13.10
CA ARG A 40 13.18 5.42 -13.36
C ARG A 40 12.43 4.09 -13.48
N GLU A 41 11.53 3.79 -12.55
CA GLU A 41 10.70 2.59 -12.60
C GLU A 41 9.86 2.53 -13.87
N VAL A 42 9.19 3.62 -14.25
CA VAL A 42 8.35 3.67 -15.46
C VAL A 42 9.19 3.39 -16.72
N LYS A 43 10.41 3.94 -16.79
CA LYS A 43 11.35 3.70 -17.89
C LYS A 43 11.83 2.25 -17.92
N GLU A 44 12.13 1.66 -16.76
CA GLU A 44 12.65 0.29 -16.64
C GLU A 44 11.57 -0.77 -16.87
N SER A 45 10.33 -0.53 -16.42
CA SER A 45 9.21 -1.46 -16.56
C SER A 45 8.47 -1.37 -17.90
N GLY A 46 8.69 -0.28 -18.66
CA GLY A 46 8.02 -0.05 -19.94
C GLY A 46 6.50 0.20 -19.83
N ALA A 47 5.99 0.43 -18.62
CA ALA A 47 4.57 0.61 -18.37
C ALA A 47 4.10 2.02 -18.75
N THR A 48 3.15 2.11 -19.69
CA THR A 48 2.66 3.37 -20.25
C THR A 48 1.39 3.92 -19.59
N GLY A 49 1.01 3.41 -18.42
CA GLY A 49 -0.32 3.65 -17.81
C GLY A 49 -0.34 4.32 -16.44
N TYR A 50 0.79 4.75 -15.88
CA TYR A 50 0.82 5.28 -14.51
C TYR A 50 0.70 6.80 -14.45
N ALA A 51 -0.31 7.29 -13.74
CA ALA A 51 -0.44 8.69 -13.35
C ALA A 51 0.12 8.85 -11.93
N PHE A 52 1.28 9.51 -11.80
CA PHE A 52 1.72 10.05 -10.52
C PHE A 52 1.05 11.40 -10.32
N VAL A 53 0.19 11.54 -9.31
CA VAL A 53 -0.32 12.85 -8.92
C VAL A 53 0.77 13.55 -8.12
N ALA A 54 1.69 14.21 -8.82
CA ALA A 54 2.49 15.25 -8.20
C ALA A 54 1.55 16.41 -7.87
N VAL A 55 1.26 16.60 -6.59
CA VAL A 55 0.62 17.84 -6.12
C VAL A 55 1.53 19.00 -6.52
N GLY A 56 1.04 19.87 -7.42
CA GLY A 56 1.74 21.07 -7.89
C GLY A 56 2.32 20.97 -9.31
N ALA A 57 1.49 20.71 -10.33
CA ALA A 57 1.91 20.71 -11.74
C ALA A 57 2.15 22.11 -12.35
N ASP A 58 1.98 23.19 -11.56
CA ASP A 58 2.19 24.58 -11.99
C ASP A 58 3.42 25.26 -11.36
N GLU A 59 4.16 24.54 -10.50
CA GLU A 59 5.38 25.06 -9.90
C GLU A 59 6.59 24.67 -10.74
N ALA A 60 7.52 25.60 -10.93
CA ALA A 60 8.72 25.36 -11.72
C ALA A 60 9.46 24.12 -11.20
N GLU A 61 10.02 23.31 -12.11
CA GLU A 61 10.77 22.09 -11.81
C GLU A 61 11.86 22.32 -10.74
N ASP A 62 12.41 23.53 -10.65
CA ASP A 62 13.40 23.95 -9.66
C ASP A 62 12.82 24.19 -8.24
N GLU A 63 11.54 24.50 -8.09
CA GLU A 63 10.89 24.64 -6.78
C GLU A 63 10.57 23.27 -6.16
N LEU A 64 10.13 22.30 -6.97
CA LEU A 64 9.94 20.90 -6.55
C LEU A 64 11.24 20.21 -6.11
N ARG A 65 12.39 20.61 -6.68
CA ARG A 65 13.72 20.05 -6.40
C ARG A 65 14.17 20.13 -4.94
N SER A 66 13.59 21.04 -4.15
CA SER A 66 13.89 21.20 -2.72
C SER A 66 12.72 20.90 -1.79
N LYS A 67 11.54 20.59 -2.32
CA LYS A 67 10.34 20.37 -1.49
C LYS A 67 10.39 19.02 -0.79
N VAL A 68 10.32 19.13 0.53
CA VAL A 68 10.06 18.04 1.45
C VAL A 68 8.60 18.14 1.88
N SER A 69 7.90 17.00 1.88
CA SER A 69 6.63 16.84 2.58
C SER A 69 6.92 16.15 3.91
N GLU A 70 6.33 16.67 4.99
CA GLU A 70 6.43 16.11 6.33
C GLU A 70 5.06 16.13 7.01
N SER A 71 4.60 14.97 7.48
CA SER A 71 3.33 14.83 8.19
C SER A 71 3.44 13.89 9.39
N ILE A 72 2.54 14.09 10.36
CA ILE A 72 2.34 13.20 11.49
C ILE A 72 1.00 12.48 11.28
N LEU A 73 1.04 11.16 11.38
CA LEU A 73 -0.12 10.28 11.38
C LEU A 73 -0.28 9.67 12.77
N ARG A 74 -1.43 9.85 13.39
CA ARG A 74 -1.83 9.11 14.59
C ARG A 74 -2.75 7.98 14.15
N LEU A 75 -2.38 6.77 14.52
CA LEU A 75 -3.05 5.54 14.14
C LEU A 75 -3.60 4.84 15.38
N TRP A 76 -4.86 4.44 15.31
CA TRP A 76 -5.45 3.45 16.20
C TRP A 76 -5.96 2.28 15.37
N LEU A 77 -5.67 1.08 15.84
CA LEU A 77 -6.05 -0.15 15.17
C LEU A 77 -6.56 -1.15 16.20
N GLU A 78 -7.70 -1.75 15.90
CA GLU A 78 -8.28 -2.86 16.66
C GLU A 78 -8.75 -3.95 15.69
N GLY A 79 -8.04 -5.08 15.72
CA GLY A 79 -8.11 -6.14 14.73
C GLY A 79 -7.75 -5.63 13.33
N ARG A 80 -8.40 -6.20 12.31
CA ARG A 80 -8.26 -5.76 10.90
C ARG A 80 -9.44 -4.93 10.40
N SER A 81 -10.43 -4.70 11.25
CA SER A 81 -11.71 -4.10 10.88
C SER A 81 -11.90 -2.70 11.44
N ARG A 82 -11.25 -2.34 12.54
CA ARG A 82 -11.39 -1.01 13.16
C ARG A 82 -10.09 -0.24 13.09
N ILE A 83 -10.13 0.87 12.36
CA ILE A 83 -8.98 1.73 12.09
C ILE A 83 -9.39 3.18 12.26
N ARG A 84 -8.54 3.98 12.90
CA ARG A 84 -8.63 5.44 12.92
C ARG A 84 -7.27 6.01 12.54
N GLU A 85 -7.28 6.94 11.62
CA GLU A 85 -6.12 7.67 11.12
C GLU A 85 -6.41 9.16 11.28
N GLU A 86 -5.56 9.87 12.01
CA GLU A 86 -5.59 11.33 12.11
C GLU A 86 -4.29 11.89 11.57
N ARG A 87 -4.36 12.82 10.62
CA ARG A 87 -3.20 13.34 9.93
C ARG A 87 -3.07 14.84 10.13
N GLU A 88 -1.84 15.25 10.43
CA GLU A 88 -1.45 16.64 10.57
C GLU A 88 -0.24 16.90 9.66
N SER A 89 -0.36 17.85 8.73
CA SER A 89 0.79 18.29 7.94
C SER A 89 1.62 19.28 8.77
N THR A 90 2.92 19.02 8.92
CA THR A 90 3.84 19.94 9.60
C THR A 90 4.59 20.83 8.63
N ARG A 91 4.78 20.38 7.38
CA ARG A 91 5.38 21.15 6.28
C ARG A 91 4.84 20.68 4.92
N GLY A 92 4.12 21.57 4.23
CA GLY A 92 3.67 21.35 2.85
C GLY A 92 2.22 20.88 2.74
N VAL A 93 1.87 20.32 1.59
CA VAL A 93 0.50 19.88 1.28
C VAL A 93 0.22 18.54 1.97
N LEU A 94 -0.90 18.46 2.69
CA LEU A 94 -1.42 17.21 3.22
C LEU A 94 -1.85 16.32 2.05
N VAL A 95 -1.32 15.11 1.99
CA VAL A 95 -1.77 14.09 1.03
C VAL A 95 -2.69 13.16 1.79
N GLY A 96 -3.98 13.14 1.41
CA GLY A 96 -5.00 12.34 2.05
C GLY A 96 -5.88 13.13 3.03
N PRO A 97 -6.88 12.46 3.65
CA PRO A 97 -7.77 13.10 4.60
C PRO A 97 -7.09 13.42 5.93
N GLU A 98 -7.58 14.47 6.62
CA GLU A 98 -7.15 14.80 7.99
C GLU A 98 -7.65 13.78 9.00
N LEU A 99 -8.84 13.21 8.75
CA LEU A 99 -9.40 12.14 9.55
C LEU A 99 -9.95 11.05 8.63
N ALA A 100 -9.57 9.82 8.91
CA ALA A 100 -10.14 8.64 8.30
C ALA A 100 -10.47 7.60 9.37
N ILE A 101 -11.64 7.00 9.28
CA ILE A 101 -12.14 5.99 10.20
C ILE A 101 -12.71 4.84 9.39
N LYS A 102 -12.41 3.62 9.81
CA LYS A 102 -13.02 2.40 9.32
C LYS A 102 -13.54 1.60 10.50
N ASP A 103 -14.77 1.13 10.39
CA ASP A 103 -15.37 0.16 11.31
C ASP A 103 -16.10 -0.93 10.53
N GLY A 104 -15.44 -2.09 10.41
CA GLY A 104 -15.89 -3.18 9.55
C GLY A 104 -15.81 -2.79 8.07
N GLU A 105 -16.95 -2.82 7.40
CA GLU A 105 -17.10 -2.43 5.99
C GLU A 105 -17.41 -0.94 5.83
N LEU A 106 -17.76 -0.24 6.92
CA LEU A 106 -18.08 1.18 6.88
C LEU A 106 -16.83 2.02 7.07
N TRP A 107 -16.81 3.17 6.41
CA TRP A 107 -15.75 4.14 6.59
C TRP A 107 -16.28 5.58 6.51
N TRP A 108 -15.51 6.46 7.13
CA TRP A 108 -15.71 7.91 7.11
C TRP A 108 -14.37 8.57 6.85
N VAL A 109 -14.36 9.60 6.00
CA VAL A 109 -13.20 10.46 5.81
C VAL A 109 -13.62 11.91 5.91
N TYR A 110 -12.69 12.76 6.33
CA TYR A 110 -12.88 14.19 6.41
C TYR A 110 -11.62 14.92 5.98
N SER A 111 -11.81 15.95 5.17
CA SER A 111 -10.83 16.98 4.85
C SER A 111 -11.52 18.34 4.88
N PRO A 112 -10.89 19.42 5.34
CA PRO A 112 -11.47 20.76 5.27
C PRO A 112 -11.91 21.17 3.87
N GLU A 113 -11.17 20.76 2.83
CA GLU A 113 -11.41 21.14 1.44
C GLU A 113 -12.62 20.41 0.83
N TYR A 114 -12.87 19.18 1.26
CA TYR A 114 -13.86 18.29 0.65
C TYR A 114 -15.06 17.99 1.57
N GLY A 115 -14.95 18.29 2.87
CA GLY A 115 -15.92 17.95 3.90
C GLY A 115 -15.95 16.45 4.24
N ALA A 116 -16.97 16.04 5.00
CA ALA A 116 -17.15 14.64 5.41
C ALA A 116 -17.76 13.77 4.29
N MET A 117 -17.19 12.57 4.11
CA MET A 117 -17.71 11.56 3.20
C MET A 117 -17.76 10.19 3.88
N SER A 118 -18.68 9.34 3.46
CA SER A 118 -18.82 7.97 3.96
C SER A 118 -19.50 7.07 2.95
N ASN A 119 -19.22 5.76 3.00
CA ASN A 119 -19.94 4.74 2.24
C ASN A 119 -21.21 4.19 2.93
N VAL A 120 -21.72 4.83 3.98
CA VAL A 120 -22.93 4.36 4.68
C VAL A 120 -24.12 4.11 3.73
N ASP A 121 -24.27 4.92 2.69
CA ASP A 121 -25.34 4.76 1.70
C ASP A 121 -25.02 3.74 0.59
N ASP A 122 -23.75 3.37 0.41
CA ASP A 122 -23.29 2.38 -0.58
C ASP A 122 -22.09 1.56 -0.03
N PRO A 123 -22.35 0.55 0.83
CA PRO A 123 -21.29 -0.21 1.50
C PRO A 123 -20.37 -1.02 0.58
N GLU A 124 -20.72 -1.18 -0.71
CA GLU A 124 -19.84 -1.86 -1.69
C GLU A 124 -18.65 -0.98 -2.09
N VAL A 125 -18.73 0.33 -1.86
CA VAL A 125 -17.63 1.26 -2.09
C VAL A 125 -16.60 1.09 -0.98
N GLY A 126 -15.47 0.46 -1.31
CA GLY A 126 -14.32 0.35 -0.43
C GLY A 126 -13.59 1.68 -0.23
N SER A 127 -12.78 1.74 0.82
CA SER A 127 -11.86 2.85 1.07
C SER A 127 -10.40 2.41 1.04
N GLY A 128 -9.52 3.40 0.93
CA GLY A 128 -8.09 3.25 1.14
C GLY A 128 -7.65 3.35 2.61
N VAL A 129 -8.58 3.48 3.56
CA VAL A 129 -8.25 3.68 4.99
C VAL A 129 -7.46 2.49 5.53
N GLY A 130 -6.33 2.75 6.17
CA GLY A 130 -5.41 1.73 6.67
C GLY A 130 -4.45 1.12 5.63
N GLN A 131 -4.61 1.41 4.34
CA GLN A 131 -3.75 0.81 3.30
C GLN A 131 -2.32 1.38 3.32
N GLU A 132 -2.17 2.66 3.67
CA GLU A 132 -0.87 3.34 3.70
C GLU A 132 0.05 2.73 4.76
N THR A 133 -0.51 2.34 5.91
CA THR A 133 0.24 1.75 7.03
C THR A 133 0.29 0.23 7.02
N GLU A 134 -0.41 -0.45 6.10
CA GLU A 134 -0.48 -1.92 6.03
C GLU A 134 0.92 -2.55 5.97
N HIS A 135 1.84 -1.96 5.22
CA HIS A 135 3.20 -2.48 5.07
C HIS A 135 4.05 -2.40 6.35
N LEU A 136 3.72 -1.48 7.26
CA LEU A 136 4.35 -1.41 8.58
C LEU A 136 3.86 -2.56 9.46
N LEU A 137 2.57 -2.87 9.38
CA LEU A 137 1.91 -3.83 10.26
C LEU A 137 2.00 -5.28 9.76
N ASP A 138 2.07 -5.46 8.44
CA ASP A 138 2.17 -6.76 7.77
C ASP A 138 3.32 -6.74 6.74
N PRO A 139 4.59 -6.78 7.20
CA PRO A 139 5.75 -6.80 6.31
C PRO A 139 5.96 -8.12 5.56
N SER A 140 5.07 -9.11 5.72
CA SER A 140 5.18 -10.40 5.05
C SER A 140 5.21 -10.27 3.52
N ARG A 141 4.54 -9.23 2.98
CA ARG A 141 4.53 -8.93 1.54
C ARG A 141 5.89 -8.48 0.99
N LEU A 142 6.78 -7.98 1.86
CA LEU A 142 8.15 -7.60 1.45
C LEU A 142 9.02 -8.82 1.15
N LEU A 143 8.72 -9.98 1.77
CA LEU A 143 9.58 -11.17 1.74
C LEU A 143 9.77 -11.75 0.33
N ALA A 144 8.77 -11.58 -0.54
CA ALA A 144 8.84 -12.04 -1.93
C ALA A 144 9.69 -11.11 -2.81
N GLY A 145 9.67 -9.80 -2.52
CA GLY A 145 10.20 -8.76 -3.41
C GLY A 145 11.61 -8.28 -3.09
N ALA A 146 12.24 -8.73 -2.01
CA ALA A 146 13.55 -8.24 -1.59
C ALA A 146 14.49 -9.33 -1.07
N ASP A 147 15.79 -9.04 -1.18
CA ASP A 147 16.85 -9.78 -0.48
C ASP A 147 17.24 -9.04 0.80
N PHE A 148 17.39 -9.78 1.88
CA PHE A 148 17.53 -9.23 3.22
C PHE A 148 18.92 -9.51 3.81
N THR A 149 19.48 -8.50 4.46
CA THR A 149 20.73 -8.61 5.23
C THR A 149 20.51 -8.02 6.61
N VAL A 150 20.74 -8.80 7.66
CA VAL A 150 20.68 -8.31 9.03
C VAL A 150 21.94 -7.49 9.31
N LEU A 151 21.75 -6.25 9.78
CA LEU A 151 22.83 -5.32 10.10
C LEU A 151 23.12 -5.23 11.61
N GLY A 152 22.24 -5.79 12.44
CA GLY A 152 22.38 -5.85 13.90
C GLY A 152 21.11 -5.41 14.62
N ARG A 153 21.27 -4.96 15.87
CA ARG A 153 20.19 -4.54 16.76
C ARG A 153 20.26 -3.05 17.07
N THR A 154 19.10 -2.45 17.33
CA THR A 154 18.96 -1.04 17.73
C THR A 154 17.67 -0.87 18.56
N THR A 155 17.35 0.37 18.91
CA THR A 155 16.08 0.75 19.54
C THR A 155 15.33 1.73 18.64
N CYS A 156 14.01 1.60 18.55
CA CYS A 156 13.12 2.53 17.86
C CYS A 156 11.80 2.63 18.65
N ALA A 157 11.23 3.82 18.82
CA ALA A 157 10.00 4.03 19.61
C ALA A 157 10.02 3.37 21.01
N GLY A 158 11.19 3.33 21.67
CA GLY A 158 11.37 2.68 22.97
C GLY A 158 11.40 1.15 22.96
N ARG A 159 11.44 0.51 21.78
CA ARG A 159 11.40 -0.94 21.62
C ARG A 159 12.68 -1.48 20.97
N GLU A 160 13.06 -2.71 21.32
CA GLU A 160 14.16 -3.39 20.65
C GLU A 160 13.80 -3.70 19.20
N ALA A 161 14.72 -3.40 18.30
CA ALA A 161 14.53 -3.56 16.87
C ALA A 161 15.72 -4.25 16.20
N LEU A 162 15.42 -5.08 15.20
CA LEU A 162 16.40 -5.68 14.29
C LEU A 162 16.56 -4.73 13.10
N ARG A 163 17.78 -4.25 12.87
CA ARG A 163 18.09 -3.41 11.71
C ARG A 163 18.39 -4.29 10.52
N VAL A 164 17.60 -4.15 9.46
CA VAL A 164 17.64 -5.01 8.29
C VAL A 164 17.78 -4.14 7.04
N LEU A 165 18.65 -4.53 6.13
CA LEU A 165 18.74 -3.96 4.80
C LEU A 165 17.97 -4.84 3.82
N ALA A 166 16.99 -4.27 3.14
CA ALA A 166 16.20 -4.92 2.11
C ALA A 166 16.55 -4.31 0.75
N ARG A 167 17.01 -5.14 -0.18
CA ARG A 167 17.28 -4.73 -1.57
C ARG A 167 16.23 -5.33 -2.50
N PRO A 168 15.52 -4.51 -3.30
CA PRO A 168 14.57 -5.02 -4.27
C PRO A 168 15.21 -6.06 -5.19
N ARG A 169 14.51 -7.16 -5.43
CA ARG A 169 14.93 -8.17 -6.40
C ARG A 169 14.65 -7.64 -7.80
N LYS A 170 15.64 -7.74 -8.69
CA LYS A 170 15.47 -7.45 -10.12
C LYS A 170 14.75 -8.62 -10.79
N GLN A 171 13.42 -8.62 -10.77
CA GLN A 171 12.61 -9.59 -11.52
C GLN A 171 11.66 -8.84 -12.44
N GLU A 172 11.63 -9.23 -13.72
CA GLU A 172 10.97 -8.49 -14.82
C GLU A 172 9.44 -8.33 -14.68
N HIS A 173 8.80 -8.95 -13.68
CA HIS A 173 7.34 -9.00 -13.55
C HIS A 173 6.81 -8.87 -12.11
N LEU A 174 7.66 -8.57 -11.14
CA LEU A 174 7.18 -8.31 -9.79
C LEU A 174 6.93 -6.81 -9.65
N TRP A 175 5.67 -6.44 -9.42
CA TRP A 175 5.36 -5.14 -8.83
C TRP A 175 6.17 -5.00 -7.54
N PRO A 176 6.69 -3.80 -7.22
CA PRO A 176 7.30 -3.61 -5.93
C PRO A 176 6.29 -3.96 -4.83
N PRO A 177 6.79 -4.44 -3.68
CA PRO A 177 5.93 -4.77 -2.57
C PRO A 177 5.04 -3.57 -2.20
N PRO A 178 3.73 -3.79 -1.92
CA PRO A 178 2.84 -2.73 -1.47
C PRO A 178 3.44 -1.96 -0.29
N GLY A 179 3.37 -0.62 -0.36
CA GLY A 179 3.82 0.29 0.69
C GLY A 179 5.30 0.68 0.66
N LEU A 180 6.10 0.18 -0.31
CA LEU A 180 7.44 0.72 -0.56
C LEU A 180 7.46 1.58 -1.84
N PRO A 181 8.19 2.70 -1.86
CA PRO A 181 8.34 3.52 -3.07
C PRO A 181 8.96 2.76 -4.24
N PHE A 182 8.41 3.00 -5.43
CA PHE A 182 8.90 2.50 -6.71
C PHE A 182 10.30 3.04 -7.04
N GLY A 183 11.12 2.26 -7.75
CA GLY A 183 12.42 2.67 -8.30
C GLY A 183 13.52 3.01 -7.27
N ALA A 184 13.32 2.62 -6.01
CA ALA A 184 14.35 2.72 -4.97
C ALA A 184 15.44 1.64 -5.13
N ASP A 185 16.65 1.94 -4.64
CA ASP A 185 17.78 1.00 -4.70
C ASP A 185 17.81 0.05 -3.49
N GLU A 186 17.40 0.56 -2.32
CA GLU A 186 17.40 -0.19 -1.07
C GLU A 186 16.49 0.46 -0.02
N HIS A 187 16.12 -0.34 0.98
CA HIS A 187 15.31 0.06 2.13
C HIS A 187 16.00 -0.40 3.42
N GLU A 188 16.20 0.52 4.35
CA GLU A 188 16.56 0.18 5.72
C GLU A 188 15.27 0.02 6.53
N LEU A 189 15.11 -1.17 7.12
CA LEU A 189 13.96 -1.55 7.91
C LEU A 189 14.38 -1.72 9.36
N LEU A 190 13.59 -1.19 10.29
CA LEU A 190 13.70 -1.53 11.71
C LEU A 190 12.51 -2.42 12.08
N VAL A 191 12.77 -3.71 12.26
CA VAL A 191 11.76 -4.72 12.58
C VAL A 191 11.66 -4.85 14.11
N ASP A 192 10.46 -4.72 14.68
CA ASP A 192 10.23 -4.96 16.11
C ASP A 192 10.66 -6.37 16.50
N ALA A 193 11.55 -6.50 17.49
CA ALA A 193 12.14 -7.79 17.85
C ALA A 193 11.14 -8.78 18.49
N GLU A 194 9.96 -8.31 18.91
CA GLU A 194 8.93 -9.12 19.56
C GLU A 194 7.78 -9.46 18.60
N ARG A 195 7.29 -8.44 17.87
CA ARG A 195 6.06 -8.51 17.07
C ARG A 195 6.31 -8.62 15.57
N GLY A 196 7.52 -8.35 15.10
CA GLY A 196 7.88 -8.48 13.69
C GLY A 196 7.33 -7.41 12.75
N ILE A 197 6.60 -6.40 13.27
CA ILE A 197 6.16 -5.22 12.51
C ILE A 197 7.35 -4.30 12.19
N LEU A 198 7.19 -3.38 11.24
CA LEU A 198 8.18 -2.34 10.97
C LEU A 198 7.92 -1.12 11.86
N LEU A 199 8.90 -0.78 12.67
CA LEU A 199 8.93 0.47 13.44
C LEU A 199 9.45 1.63 12.59
N ARG A 200 10.22 1.33 11.54
CA ARG A 200 10.74 2.33 10.61
C ARG A 200 11.07 1.72 9.25
N THR A 201 10.79 2.48 8.20
CA THR A 201 11.31 2.29 6.85
C THR A 201 12.06 3.55 6.42
N ALA A 202 13.25 3.37 5.85
CA ALA A 202 13.98 4.45 5.17
C ALA A 202 14.38 3.97 3.78
N THR A 203 13.76 4.57 2.78
CA THR A 203 13.89 4.20 1.38
C THR A 203 14.88 5.13 0.69
N ARG A 204 15.82 4.55 -0.06
CA ARG A 204 16.93 5.30 -0.67
C ARG A 204 17.00 5.12 -2.18
N ILE A 205 17.42 6.19 -2.86
CA ILE A 205 17.83 6.20 -4.25
C ILE A 205 19.18 6.91 -4.36
N GLU A 206 20.13 6.32 -5.08
CA GLU A 206 21.50 6.83 -5.21
C GLU A 206 22.16 7.10 -3.84
N GLY A 207 21.89 6.24 -2.86
CA GLY A 207 22.41 6.36 -1.49
C GLY A 207 21.81 7.50 -0.66
N ARG A 208 20.73 8.16 -1.13
CA ARG A 208 20.07 9.26 -0.43
C ARG A 208 18.63 8.91 -0.09
N ASP A 209 18.18 9.29 1.11
CA ASP A 209 16.80 9.06 1.54
C ASP A 209 15.82 9.80 0.63
N LEU A 210 14.80 9.10 0.12
CA LEU A 210 13.69 9.69 -0.61
C LEU A 210 12.40 9.67 0.22
N GLU A 211 12.29 8.71 1.13
CA GLU A 211 11.16 8.58 2.05
C GLU A 211 11.63 7.93 3.35
N ILE A 212 11.09 8.44 4.47
CA ILE A 212 11.23 7.85 5.79
C ILE A 212 9.85 7.79 6.41
N VAL A 213 9.42 6.61 6.84
CA VAL A 213 8.23 6.41 7.66
C VAL A 213 8.69 5.81 8.98
N GLU A 214 8.40 6.46 10.10
CA GLU A 214 8.96 6.11 11.40
C GLU A 214 7.93 6.25 12.51
N MET A 215 7.74 5.18 13.29
CA MET A 215 7.01 5.24 14.54
C MET A 215 7.81 6.03 15.57
N LEU A 216 7.27 7.16 16.01
CA LEU A 216 7.81 7.95 17.11
C LEU A 216 7.39 7.37 18.46
N GLU A 217 6.14 6.90 18.53
CA GLU A 217 5.55 6.26 19.69
C GLU A 217 4.72 5.06 19.23
N VAL A 218 4.72 3.98 20.03
CA VAL A 218 3.88 2.81 19.79
C VAL A 218 3.46 2.16 21.11
N ALA A 219 2.20 1.82 21.21
CA ALA A 219 1.62 1.04 22.30
C ALA A 219 0.77 -0.09 21.72
N PHE A 220 0.79 -1.25 22.39
CA PHE A 220 0.09 -2.45 21.98
C PHE A 220 -0.81 -2.93 23.11
N ASP A 221 -1.79 -3.77 22.75
CA ASP A 221 -2.67 -4.47 23.70
C ASP A 221 -3.48 -3.48 24.58
N GLU A 222 -3.69 -2.25 24.07
CA GLU A 222 -4.57 -1.25 24.68
C GLU A 222 -6.04 -1.59 24.38
N THR A 223 -6.94 -1.19 25.28
CA THR A 223 -8.39 -1.20 25.05
C THR A 223 -8.84 0.22 24.72
N PHE A 224 -9.52 0.40 23.59
CA PHE A 224 -10.00 1.71 23.18
C PHE A 224 -11.45 1.94 23.61
N PRO A 225 -11.82 3.19 23.98
CA PRO A 225 -13.22 3.56 24.13
C PRO A 225 -14.01 3.27 22.84
N PRO A 226 -15.30 2.87 22.92
CA PRO A 226 -16.11 2.60 21.74
C PRO A 226 -16.17 3.78 20.75
N ASP A 227 -16.17 5.01 21.27
CA ASP A 227 -16.27 6.23 20.47
C ASP A 227 -14.98 6.56 19.69
N THR A 228 -13.88 5.84 19.92
CA THR A 228 -12.63 6.02 19.16
C THR A 228 -12.85 5.80 17.66
N PHE A 229 -13.69 4.83 17.29
CA PHE A 229 -13.97 4.47 15.90
C PHE A 229 -15.30 5.03 15.38
N ALA A 230 -15.83 6.08 16.03
CA ALA A 230 -17.04 6.76 15.58
C ALA A 230 -16.70 8.03 14.77
N PRO A 231 -17.50 8.39 13.76
CA PRO A 231 -17.35 9.66 13.06
C PRO A 231 -17.57 10.84 14.01
N PRO A 232 -16.86 11.97 13.81
CA PRO A 232 -17.08 13.16 14.62
C PRO A 232 -18.51 13.69 14.40
N PRO A 233 -19.20 14.14 15.46
CA PRO A 233 -20.55 14.65 15.34
C PRO A 233 -20.57 16.02 14.65
N GLY A 234 -21.64 16.30 13.91
CA GLY A 234 -21.99 17.66 13.47
C GLY A 234 -21.71 18.01 12.01
N GLU A 235 -21.04 17.14 11.25
CA GLU A 235 -20.81 17.33 9.81
C GLU A 235 -21.88 16.64 8.96
N GLU A 236 -22.28 17.27 7.86
CA GLU A 236 -23.14 16.64 6.86
C GLU A 236 -22.33 15.61 6.05
N ILE A 237 -22.63 14.34 6.23
CA ILE A 237 -21.94 13.22 5.58
C ILE A 237 -22.48 13.03 4.16
N ARG A 238 -21.58 13.02 3.17
CA ARG A 238 -21.92 12.79 1.76
C ARG A 238 -21.55 11.38 1.31
N SER A 239 -22.35 10.79 0.42
CA SER A 239 -22.06 9.49 -0.19
C SER A 239 -20.95 9.61 -1.25
N PRO A 240 -20.14 8.56 -1.47
CA PRO A 240 -19.08 8.56 -2.46
C PRO A 240 -19.72 8.47 -3.85
N GLY A 241 -19.34 9.34 -4.79
CA GLY A 241 -19.88 9.30 -6.16
C GLY A 241 -21.05 10.24 -6.46
N ARG A 242 -21.59 10.99 -5.50
CA ARG A 242 -22.28 12.24 -5.84
C ARG A 242 -21.23 13.23 -6.33
N HIS A 243 -21.14 13.37 -7.64
CA HIS A 243 -20.17 14.21 -8.31
C HIS A 243 -20.04 15.60 -7.67
N LEU A 244 -18.79 16.05 -7.51
CA LEU A 244 -18.36 17.45 -7.38
C LEU A 244 -18.81 18.35 -8.56
N SER A 245 -19.77 17.92 -9.39
CA SER A 245 -20.33 18.70 -10.50
C SER A 245 -21.55 19.55 -10.11
N GLU A 246 -22.14 19.36 -8.92
CA GLU A 246 -23.26 20.19 -8.46
C GLU A 246 -22.76 21.45 -7.72
N ARG A 247 -22.02 22.32 -8.43
CA ARG A 247 -21.88 23.74 -8.02
C ARG A 247 -21.38 24.70 -9.10
N LEU A 248 -21.58 24.38 -10.38
CA LEU A 248 -21.57 25.40 -11.43
C LEU A 248 -22.95 25.40 -12.08
N SER A 249 -23.85 26.20 -11.53
CA SER A 249 -25.08 26.53 -12.25
C SER A 249 -24.69 27.37 -13.47
N VAL A 250 -25.29 27.07 -14.62
CA VAL A 250 -25.10 27.86 -15.86
C VAL A 250 -25.55 29.32 -15.68
N GLU A 251 -26.35 29.61 -14.65
CA GLU A 251 -26.87 30.93 -14.35
C GLU A 251 -25.81 31.88 -13.77
N ASP A 252 -24.82 31.36 -13.03
CA ASP A 252 -23.69 32.15 -12.49
C ASP A 252 -22.70 32.60 -13.59
N ALA A 253 -22.76 31.99 -14.78
CA ALA A 253 -21.91 32.34 -15.92
C ALA A 253 -22.49 33.47 -16.81
N SER A 254 -23.69 33.99 -16.51
CA SER A 254 -24.47 34.81 -17.46
C SER A 254 -24.70 36.27 -17.08
N THR A 255 -24.20 36.76 -15.93
CA THR A 255 -24.35 38.17 -15.53
C THR A 255 -23.01 38.93 -15.41
N GLY A 256 -22.58 39.50 -16.55
CA GLY A 256 -22.21 40.93 -16.61
C GLY A 256 -20.83 41.41 -16.13
N HIS A 257 -19.80 41.17 -16.95
CA HIS A 257 -18.83 42.15 -17.47
C HIS A 257 -18.41 43.39 -16.63
N ARG A 258 -17.10 43.49 -16.29
CA ARG A 258 -16.18 44.61 -16.61
C ARG A 258 -14.75 44.36 -16.08
N GLY A 259 -13.75 44.27 -16.98
CA GLY A 259 -12.32 44.44 -16.66
C GLY A 259 -11.36 43.37 -17.23
N HIS A 260 -10.73 43.66 -18.37
CA HIS A 260 -9.66 42.92 -19.07
C HIS A 260 -8.26 43.08 -18.38
N PRO A 261 -7.13 42.47 -18.85
CA PRO A 261 -6.82 41.08 -19.30
C PRO A 261 -5.66 40.42 -18.51
N ALA A 262 -5.52 39.09 -18.59
CA ALA A 262 -4.35 38.41 -19.19
C ALA A 262 -4.26 36.92 -18.76
N LEU A 263 -4.99 36.04 -19.44
CA LEU A 263 -4.62 34.64 -19.57
C LEU A 263 -4.83 34.24 -21.03
N ALA A 264 -3.72 34.04 -21.73
CA ALA A 264 -3.70 33.57 -23.10
C ALA A 264 -2.81 32.32 -23.20
N ARG A 265 -3.47 31.23 -23.62
CA ARG A 265 -2.98 30.11 -24.45
C ARG A 265 -2.19 28.99 -23.77
N GLY A 266 -2.87 27.84 -23.64
CA GLY A 266 -2.32 26.51 -23.81
C GLY A 266 -3.35 25.64 -24.54
N ARG A 267 -3.02 25.15 -25.74
CA ARG A 267 -3.91 24.39 -26.64
C ARG A 267 -4.29 23.02 -26.04
N VAL A 268 -5.57 22.68 -26.08
CA VAL A 268 -6.04 21.30 -26.12
C VAL A 268 -5.71 20.75 -27.51
N VAL A 269 -4.91 19.69 -27.57
CA VAL A 269 -4.74 18.90 -28.79
C VAL A 269 -5.70 17.72 -28.68
N ASP A 270 -6.77 17.77 -29.45
CA ASP A 270 -7.60 16.60 -29.73
C ASP A 270 -6.76 15.56 -30.48
N SER A 271 -6.56 14.39 -29.88
CA SER A 271 -6.11 13.21 -30.61
C SER A 271 -7.29 12.26 -30.77
N ALA A 272 -7.88 12.33 -31.96
CA ALA A 272 -8.81 11.32 -32.46
C ALA A 272 -8.03 10.02 -32.77
N ALA A 273 -8.36 8.94 -32.08
CA ALA A 273 -8.08 7.58 -32.54
C ALA A 273 -9.41 6.88 -32.83
N ALA A 274 -9.56 6.46 -34.09
CA ALA A 274 -10.75 5.85 -34.69
C ALA A 274 -11.07 4.45 -34.09
N PRO A 275 -12.30 3.94 -34.28
CA PRO A 275 -12.83 2.81 -33.52
C PRO A 275 -12.38 1.47 -34.09
N ASN A 276 -11.77 0.61 -33.27
CA ASN A 276 -11.45 -0.75 -33.69
C ASN A 276 -12.66 -1.68 -33.47
N ARG A 277 -13.19 -2.21 -34.56
CA ARG A 277 -14.30 -3.18 -34.60
C ARG A 277 -13.87 -4.54 -34.04
N LYS A 278 -14.67 -5.03 -33.08
CA LYS A 278 -15.05 -6.43 -32.81
C LYS A 278 -13.96 -7.51 -32.98
N ARG A 279 -13.40 -7.95 -31.86
CA ARG A 279 -13.24 -9.39 -31.56
C ARG A 279 -13.75 -9.65 -30.15
N GLY A 280 -14.74 -10.54 -30.05
CA GLY A 280 -15.37 -10.90 -28.79
C GLY A 280 -14.39 -11.61 -27.86
N SER A 281 -14.41 -11.21 -26.60
CA SER A 281 -13.81 -11.95 -25.49
C SER A 281 -14.56 -11.52 -24.23
N SER A 282 -15.26 -12.48 -23.65
CA SER A 282 -16.09 -12.38 -22.46
C SER A 282 -15.27 -12.00 -21.22
N THR A 283 -15.51 -10.82 -20.67
CA THR A 283 -15.13 -10.48 -19.28
C THR A 283 -16.21 -10.99 -18.33
N GLY A 284 -16.11 -12.28 -18.01
CA GLY A 284 -16.82 -12.89 -16.90
C GLY A 284 -15.97 -12.83 -15.63
N SER A 285 -16.50 -12.14 -14.62
CA SER A 285 -16.14 -12.15 -13.20
C SER A 285 -15.28 -13.35 -12.74
N LEU A 286 -14.06 -13.06 -12.25
CA LEU A 286 -13.18 -14.01 -11.56
C LEU A 286 -13.45 -14.02 -10.05
N ARG A 287 -14.72 -14.23 -9.68
CA ARG A 287 -15.14 -14.71 -8.35
C ARG A 287 -16.06 -15.91 -8.57
N GLN A 288 -15.46 -17.10 -8.75
CA GLN A 288 -16.02 -18.45 -8.46
C GLN A 288 -15.29 -19.51 -9.31
N ALA A 289 -14.29 -20.20 -8.75
CA ALA A 289 -13.93 -21.56 -9.16
C ALA A 289 -12.87 -22.16 -8.21
N LEU A 290 -13.26 -22.54 -7.00
CA LEU A 290 -12.50 -23.52 -6.19
C LEU A 290 -13.47 -24.28 -5.26
N ALA A 291 -14.32 -25.11 -5.87
CA ALA A 291 -15.01 -26.22 -5.20
C ALA A 291 -15.50 -27.20 -6.27
N GLY A 292 -15.01 -28.44 -6.28
CA GLY A 292 -15.48 -29.45 -7.23
C GLY A 292 -14.50 -30.59 -7.45
N ALA A 293 -14.27 -31.37 -6.40
CA ALA A 293 -13.47 -32.58 -6.44
C ALA A 293 -13.98 -33.59 -7.49
N ARG A 294 -13.00 -34.22 -8.15
CA ARG A 294 -13.14 -35.36 -9.06
C ARG A 294 -13.89 -36.51 -8.38
N ALA A 295 -14.99 -36.94 -9.00
CA ALA A 295 -15.54 -38.28 -8.83
C ALA A 295 -15.99 -38.83 -10.19
N GLY A 296 -15.42 -39.98 -10.56
CA GLY A 296 -16.11 -41.01 -11.35
C GLY A 296 -15.98 -40.97 -12.87
N ARG A 297 -14.98 -41.69 -13.42
CA ARG A 297 -15.22 -42.63 -14.54
C ARG A 297 -14.35 -43.88 -14.39
N ARG A 298 -14.97 -44.96 -13.88
CA ARG A 298 -14.73 -46.35 -14.32
C ARG A 298 -15.33 -46.47 -15.75
N GLY A 299 -14.88 -47.29 -16.69
CA GLY A 299 -13.82 -48.28 -16.74
C GLY A 299 -13.91 -49.04 -18.08
N ALA A 300 -12.85 -49.77 -18.44
CA ALA A 300 -12.78 -50.97 -19.27
C ALA A 300 -11.30 -51.42 -19.20
N ALA A 301 -10.90 -52.49 -18.48
CA ALA A 301 -11.05 -53.91 -18.82
C ALA A 301 -10.41 -54.21 -20.21
N ASP A 302 -9.45 -55.10 -20.42
CA ASP A 302 -9.03 -56.30 -19.67
C ASP A 302 -7.75 -56.93 -20.32
N LEU A 303 -7.17 -57.91 -19.62
CA LEU A 303 -6.35 -59.06 -20.06
C LEU A 303 -4.79 -59.06 -20.07
N ARG A 304 -4.28 -59.82 -19.07
CA ARG A 304 -3.19 -60.84 -19.07
C ARG A 304 -1.73 -60.38 -19.16
N ALA A 305 -0.72 -61.05 -18.56
CA ALA A 305 -0.61 -62.05 -17.49
C ALA A 305 0.90 -62.29 -17.21
N ARG A 306 1.23 -62.48 -15.92
CA ARG A 306 2.28 -63.38 -15.33
C ARG A 306 3.75 -63.35 -15.79
N ARG A 307 4.60 -63.21 -14.75
CA ARG A 307 5.91 -63.85 -14.38
C ARG A 307 6.86 -62.73 -13.92
N GLY A 308 7.53 -62.73 -12.78
CA GLY A 308 7.95 -63.77 -11.83
C GLY A 308 9.45 -63.56 -11.54
N GLY A 309 9.85 -63.44 -10.27
CA GLY A 309 11.25 -63.44 -9.80
C GLY A 309 11.64 -62.12 -9.11
N SER A 310 11.77 -61.99 -7.78
CA SER A 310 12.66 -62.64 -6.79
C SER A 310 14.10 -62.10 -6.79
N GLY A 311 14.50 -61.52 -5.66
CA GLY A 311 15.86 -61.09 -5.30
C GLY A 311 15.81 -59.65 -4.77
N GLY A 312 15.82 -59.35 -3.47
CA GLY A 312 16.56 -60.00 -2.39
C GLY A 312 17.87 -59.23 -2.18
N ALA A 313 17.83 -58.14 -1.40
CA ALA A 313 19.03 -57.46 -0.92
C ALA A 313 18.72 -56.89 0.46
N ASP A 314 19.35 -57.53 1.45
CA ASP A 314 19.32 -57.15 2.85
C ASP A 314 20.79 -57.03 3.30
N LEU A 315 21.01 -56.13 4.26
CA LEU A 315 22.16 -56.00 5.15
C LEU A 315 23.39 -55.15 4.71
N HIS A 316 23.38 -53.90 5.20
CA HIS A 316 24.41 -53.17 6.00
C HIS A 316 25.42 -54.05 6.81
N PRO A 317 26.42 -53.49 7.53
CA PRO A 317 27.16 -52.20 7.44
C PRO A 317 28.69 -52.35 7.69
N ALA A 318 29.42 -51.21 7.69
CA ALA A 318 30.39 -50.76 8.73
C ALA A 318 31.77 -50.27 8.22
N ARG A 319 32.05 -49.01 8.61
CA ARG A 319 33.29 -48.43 9.16
C ARG A 319 34.64 -48.86 8.57
N ALA A 320 35.39 -47.90 8.02
CA ALA A 320 36.39 -47.09 8.73
C ALA A 320 36.75 -45.87 7.86
#